data_AF-A0A2D4GYY5-F1
#
_entry.id   AF-A0A2D4GYY5-F1
#
_cell.length_a   1.000
_cell.length_b   1.000
_cell.length_c   1.000
_cell.angle_alpha   90.00
_cell.angle_beta   90.00
_cell.angle_gamma   90.00
#
_symmetry.space_group_name_H-M   'P 1'
#
loop_
_entity.id
_entity.type
_entity.pdbx_description
1 polymer ?
#
loop_
_entity_poly.entity_id
_entity_poly.type
_entity_poly.pdbx_seq_one_letter_code
_entity_poly.pdbx_strand_id
1 'polypeptide(L)'
;VDVESKLESITNEIKYLKQLFEEEIKELQSQIQNAMITVEMDNNRELEMKNIIDEVKEQYKTMIAKSRDETEQWYKNKIDDIVRQTQKHNDGMKNIKVQIAELTRYAQHVNGEIEALKNQRANLENAVTSAEEQGDQAVQSAKSTVQDLEEALKQAKRDMATKMREYQELMNLKLALDIEIATYRKLLEGEENRMVAQVPPQQVNAINKLAGLLTQGITLPSHIGAAGISVSNNSSLKRPLMIKTIETKDGKVISEASHSSEK
;
A
#
# COMPACT_ATOMS: atom_id res chain seq x y z
N VAL A 1 159.63 36.79 60.03
CA VAL A 1 158.49 36.02 60.59
C VAL A 1 157.16 36.77 60.50
N ASP A 2 157.00 37.99 61.03
CA ASP A 2 155.68 38.67 61.03
C ASP A 2 155.26 39.29 59.67
N VAL A 3 156.25 39.70 58.86
CA VAL A 3 156.00 40.30 57.53
C VAL A 3 155.75 39.24 56.45
N GLU A 4 156.46 38.10 56.51
CA GLU A 4 156.29 36.99 55.58
C GLU A 4 154.93 36.29 55.75
N SER A 5 154.48 36.08 56.99
CA SER A 5 153.15 35.55 57.29
C SER A 5 152.03 36.46 56.75
N LYS A 6 152.22 37.78 56.83
CA LYS A 6 151.24 38.77 56.32
C LYS A 6 151.21 38.82 54.79
N LEU A 7 152.36 38.65 54.14
CA LEU A 7 152.45 38.57 52.68
C LEU A 7 151.84 37.27 52.14
N GLU A 8 152.05 36.15 52.83
CA GLU A 8 151.42 34.86 52.51
C GLU A 8 149.90 34.91 52.72
N SER A 9 149.44 35.56 53.80
CA SER A 9 148.02 35.81 54.06
C SER A 9 147.36 36.64 52.94
N ILE A 10 147.95 37.77 52.56
CA ILE A 10 147.43 38.62 51.47
C ILE A 10 147.46 37.88 50.12
N THR A 11 148.49 37.07 49.88
CA THR A 11 148.58 36.26 48.65
C THR A 11 147.48 35.20 48.60
N ASN A 12 147.19 34.55 49.73
CA ASN A 12 146.10 33.59 49.84
C ASN A 12 144.72 34.26 49.68
N GLU A 13 144.54 35.46 50.23
CA GLU A 13 143.31 36.24 50.07
C GLU A 13 143.07 36.70 48.62
N ILE A 14 144.12 37.14 47.92
CA ILE A 14 144.05 37.47 46.49
C ILE A 14 143.67 36.22 45.67
N LYS A 15 144.25 35.06 46.00
CA LYS A 15 143.94 33.81 45.30
C LYS A 15 142.50 33.37 45.56
N TYR A 16 142.02 33.51 46.78
CA TYR A 16 140.64 33.24 47.16
C TYR A 16 139.66 34.16 46.41
N LEU A 17 139.90 35.47 46.39
CA LEU A 17 139.05 36.43 45.68
C LEU A 17 139.01 36.17 44.17
N LYS A 18 140.14 35.82 43.55
CA LYS A 18 140.17 35.45 42.13
C LYS A 18 139.32 34.22 41.84
N GLN A 19 139.43 33.18 42.68
CA GLN A 19 138.65 31.96 42.51
C GLN A 19 137.16 32.20 42.71
N LEU A 20 136.79 33.07 43.66
CA LEU A 20 135.41 33.48 43.90
C LEU A 20 134.80 34.19 42.68
N PHE A 21 135.52 35.18 42.12
CA PHE A 21 135.03 35.91 40.95
C PHE A 21 134.96 35.04 39.69
N GLU A 22 135.85 34.07 39.53
CA GLU A 22 135.80 33.13 38.40
C GLU A 22 134.54 32.23 38.45
N GLU A 23 134.17 31.76 39.64
CA GLU A 23 132.91 31.02 39.85
C GLU A 23 131.69 31.90 39.61
N GLU A 24 131.69 33.15 40.11
CA GLU A 24 130.58 34.08 39.91
C GLU A 24 130.36 34.41 38.41
N ILE A 25 131.45 34.55 37.64
CA ILE A 25 131.36 34.75 36.18
C ILE A 25 130.76 33.52 35.48
N LYS A 26 131.16 32.30 35.89
CA LYS A 26 130.58 31.06 35.34
C LYS A 26 129.09 30.93 35.65
N GLU A 27 128.68 31.28 36.87
CA GLU A 27 127.28 31.24 37.27
C GLU A 27 126.44 32.25 36.47
N LEU A 28 126.93 33.48 36.31
CA LEU A 28 126.26 34.48 35.47
C LEU A 28 126.17 34.06 34.00
N GLN A 29 127.22 33.43 33.44
CA GLN A 29 127.16 32.89 32.08
C GLN A 29 126.11 31.76 31.96
N SER A 30 126.02 30.88 32.95
CA SER A 30 125.00 29.83 33.01
C SER A 30 123.58 30.41 33.09
N GLN A 31 123.39 31.45 33.92
CA GLN A 31 122.11 32.15 34.02
C GLN A 31 121.70 32.83 32.70
N ILE A 32 122.65 33.45 31.99
CA ILE A 32 122.39 34.04 30.67
C ILE A 32 122.01 32.96 29.66
N GLN A 33 122.72 31.82 29.63
CA GLN A 33 122.37 30.72 28.71
C GLN A 33 121.00 30.12 29.01
N ASN A 34 120.65 29.93 30.28
CA ASN A 34 119.34 29.43 30.69
C ASN A 34 118.22 30.43 30.36
N ALA A 35 118.46 31.74 30.50
CA ALA A 35 117.51 32.78 30.10
C ALA A 35 117.37 32.90 28.57
N MET A 36 118.42 32.56 27.81
CA MET A 36 118.42 32.58 26.34
C MET A 36 117.70 31.36 25.73
N ILE A 37 117.35 30.35 26.51
CA ILE A 37 116.36 29.32 26.10
C ILE A 37 114.97 29.98 26.18
N THR A 38 114.71 30.85 25.22
CA THR A 38 113.36 31.35 24.96
C THR A 38 112.57 30.16 24.47
N VAL A 39 111.54 29.76 25.22
CA VAL A 39 110.53 28.82 24.75
C VAL A 39 109.81 29.51 23.60
N GLU A 40 110.23 29.20 22.37
CA GLU A 40 109.41 29.44 21.19
C GLU A 40 108.20 28.52 21.30
N MET A 41 107.23 28.93 22.12
CA MET A 41 105.86 28.52 21.90
C MET A 41 105.53 29.06 20.53
N ASP A 42 105.52 28.19 19.53
CA ASP A 42 105.02 28.49 18.20
C ASP A 42 103.52 28.78 18.34
N ASN A 43 103.25 30.03 18.76
CA ASN A 43 101.95 30.64 18.93
C ASN A 43 101.43 31.15 17.59
N ASN A 44 101.97 30.64 16.47
CA ASN A 44 101.41 30.83 15.15
C ASN A 44 100.15 29.97 14.94
N ARG A 45 99.25 30.03 15.92
CA ARG A 45 97.85 29.70 15.76
C ARG A 45 97.18 30.99 15.32
N GLU A 46 97.55 31.47 14.14
CA GLU A 46 96.81 32.51 13.45
C GLU A 46 95.43 31.93 13.22
N LEU A 47 94.50 32.23 14.13
CA LEU A 47 93.08 32.08 13.90
C LEU A 47 92.82 32.91 12.65
N GLU A 48 92.75 32.26 11.49
CA GLU A 48 92.39 32.89 10.23
C GLU A 48 90.96 33.43 10.37
N MET A 49 90.85 34.62 10.94
CA MET A 49 89.60 35.26 11.34
C MET A 49 88.67 35.40 10.14
N LYS A 50 89.24 35.55 8.94
CA LYS A 50 88.51 35.57 7.66
C LYS A 50 87.78 34.25 7.39
N ASN A 51 88.42 33.11 7.58
CA ASN A 51 87.77 31.81 7.33
C ASN A 51 86.61 31.57 8.28
N ILE A 52 86.76 31.91 9.56
CA ILE A 52 85.67 31.81 10.56
C ILE A 52 84.52 32.76 10.20
N ILE A 53 84.83 34.00 9.79
CA ILE A 53 83.81 34.97 9.36
C ILE A 53 83.06 34.47 8.13
N ASP A 54 83.77 33.89 7.15
CA ASP A 54 83.15 33.39 5.92
C ASP A 54 82.32 32.11 6.18
N GLU A 55 82.77 31.22 7.07
CA GLU A 55 81.99 30.07 7.54
C GLU A 55 80.71 30.50 8.26
N VAL A 56 80.79 31.49 9.16
CA VAL A 56 79.61 32.04 9.85
C VAL A 56 78.63 32.66 8.86
N LYS A 57 79.11 33.39 7.85
CA LYS A 57 78.24 33.92 6.77
C LYS A 57 77.57 32.81 5.98
N GLU A 58 78.29 31.74 5.68
CA GLU A 58 77.75 30.59 4.93
C GLU A 58 76.68 29.84 5.74
N GLN A 59 76.89 29.64 7.05
CA GLN A 59 75.87 29.12 7.94
C GLN A 59 74.64 30.03 8.03
N TYR A 60 74.84 31.36 8.08
CA TYR A 60 73.73 32.30 8.12
C TYR A 60 72.91 32.29 6.82
N LYS A 61 73.58 32.22 5.67
CA LYS A 61 72.92 32.05 4.36
C LYS A 61 72.11 30.75 4.31
N THR A 62 72.69 29.66 4.80
CA THR A 62 72.02 28.34 4.87
C THR A 62 70.81 28.38 5.81
N MET A 63 70.93 29.06 6.97
CA MET A 63 69.84 29.23 7.92
C MET A 63 68.68 30.04 7.30
N ILE A 64 68.98 31.13 6.58
CA ILE A 64 67.97 31.93 5.89
C ILE A 64 67.29 31.10 4.79
N ALA A 65 68.06 30.36 3.99
CA ALA A 65 67.51 29.50 2.94
C ALA A 65 66.59 28.42 3.53
N LYS A 66 67.02 27.77 4.61
CA LYS A 66 66.23 26.76 5.31
C LYS A 66 64.94 27.33 5.91
N SER A 67 65.02 28.50 6.56
CA SER A 67 63.85 29.18 7.13
C SER A 67 62.83 29.55 6.04
N ARG A 68 63.30 29.98 4.86
CA ARG A 68 62.45 30.24 3.70
C ARG A 68 61.75 28.97 3.21
N ASP A 69 62.50 27.89 3.01
CA ASP A 69 61.95 26.60 2.55
C ASP A 69 60.93 26.03 3.54
N GLU A 70 61.23 26.07 4.84
CA GLU A 70 60.32 25.63 5.90
C GLU A 70 59.02 26.44 5.89
N THR A 71 59.13 27.77 5.69
CA THR A 71 57.97 28.65 5.58
C THR A 71 57.13 28.33 4.34
N GLU A 72 57.77 28.13 3.19
CA GLU A 72 57.08 27.77 1.94
C GLU A 72 56.37 26.41 2.06
N GLN A 73 57.04 25.40 2.62
CA GLN A 73 56.45 24.09 2.88
C GLN A 73 55.27 24.19 3.85
N TRP A 74 55.37 25.02 4.89
CA TRP A 74 54.28 25.26 5.82
C TRP A 74 53.05 25.85 5.12
N TYR A 75 53.23 26.89 4.29
CA TYR A 75 52.14 27.48 3.53
C TYR A 75 51.54 26.51 2.52
N LYS A 76 52.37 25.74 1.81
CA LYS A 76 51.92 24.72 0.86
C LYS A 76 51.04 23.67 1.55
N ASN A 77 51.52 23.12 2.66
CA ASN A 77 50.75 22.15 3.45
C ASN A 77 49.44 22.76 3.95
N LYS A 78 49.46 24.02 4.40
CA LYS A 78 48.25 24.70 4.87
C LYS A 78 47.21 24.89 3.77
N ILE A 79 47.66 25.26 2.57
CA ILE A 79 46.79 25.39 1.39
C ILE A 79 46.22 24.02 1.00
N ASP A 80 47.06 22.99 0.94
CA ASP A 80 46.64 21.63 0.61
C ASP A 80 45.59 21.10 1.61
N ASP A 81 45.75 21.38 2.90
CA ASP A 81 44.77 21.02 3.93
C ASP A 81 43.44 21.74 3.74
N ILE A 82 43.46 23.04 3.46
CA ILE A 82 42.24 23.82 3.18
C ILE A 82 41.55 23.27 1.93
N VAL A 83 42.29 23.01 0.86
CA VAL A 83 41.74 22.45 -0.40
C VAL A 83 41.10 21.09 -0.14
N ARG A 84 41.77 20.21 0.61
CA ARG A 84 41.21 18.89 1.00
C ARG A 84 39.94 19.03 1.82
N GLN A 85 39.90 19.97 2.77
CA GLN A 85 38.72 20.21 3.58
C GLN A 85 37.56 20.76 2.74
N THR A 86 37.82 21.75 1.88
CA THR A 86 36.82 22.29 0.94
C THR A 86 36.29 21.22 0.00
N GLN A 87 37.16 20.34 -0.51
CA GLN A 87 36.74 19.23 -1.37
C GLN A 87 35.83 18.26 -0.63
N LYS A 88 36.18 17.85 0.60
CA LYS A 88 35.30 17.01 1.44
C LYS A 88 33.94 17.66 1.69
N HIS A 89 33.92 18.96 2.01
CA HIS A 89 32.67 19.69 2.20
C HIS A 89 31.84 19.77 0.90
N ASN A 90 32.48 20.00 -0.24
CA ASN A 90 31.82 20.03 -1.54
C ASN A 90 31.22 18.66 -1.93
N ASP A 91 31.95 17.58 -1.69
CA ASP A 91 31.47 16.23 -1.96
C ASP A 91 30.33 15.83 -1.00
N GLY A 92 30.42 16.21 0.28
CA GLY A 92 29.31 16.10 1.23
C GLY A 92 28.07 16.87 0.77
N MET A 93 28.25 18.09 0.27
CA MET A 93 27.16 18.90 -0.28
C MET A 93 26.53 18.26 -1.51
N LYS A 94 27.31 17.67 -2.42
CA LYS A 94 26.80 16.93 -3.57
C LYS A 94 25.99 15.71 -3.14
N ASN A 95 26.48 14.94 -2.17
CA ASN A 95 25.76 13.77 -1.64
C ASN A 95 24.43 14.16 -1.01
N ILE A 96 24.39 15.25 -0.22
CA ILE A 96 23.15 15.77 0.36
C ILE A 96 22.18 16.19 -0.75
N LYS A 97 22.65 16.88 -1.80
CA LYS A 97 21.80 17.25 -2.95
C LYS A 97 21.19 16.04 -3.64
N VAL A 98 21.95 14.96 -3.81
CA VAL A 98 21.44 13.70 -4.38
C VAL A 98 20.37 13.09 -3.48
N GLN A 99 20.62 13.00 -2.17
CA GLN A 99 19.63 12.48 -1.20
C GLN A 99 18.35 13.32 -1.18
N ILE A 100 18.44 14.65 -1.26
CA ILE A 100 17.27 15.53 -1.36
C ILE A 100 16.48 15.24 -2.64
N ALA A 101 17.15 15.06 -3.78
CA ALA A 101 16.50 14.74 -5.03
C ALA A 101 15.80 13.36 -4.99
N GLU A 102 16.44 12.36 -4.36
CA GLU A 102 15.86 11.03 -4.16
C GLU A 102 14.63 11.09 -3.25
N LEU A 103 14.71 11.77 -2.10
CA LEU A 103 13.59 11.96 -1.19
C LEU A 103 12.44 12.73 -1.84
N THR A 104 12.75 13.73 -2.66
CA THR A 104 11.74 14.48 -3.41
C THR A 104 11.02 13.58 -4.42
N ARG A 105 11.76 12.73 -5.13
CA ARG A 105 11.19 11.75 -6.06
C ARG A 105 10.36 10.71 -5.33
N TYR A 106 10.82 10.25 -4.17
CA TYR A 106 10.06 9.31 -3.33
C TYR A 106 8.76 9.94 -2.81
N ALA A 107 8.81 11.19 -2.34
CA ALA A 107 7.61 11.92 -1.92
C ALA A 107 6.61 12.10 -3.08
N GLN A 108 7.09 12.42 -4.28
CA GLN A 108 6.24 12.50 -5.48
C GLN A 108 5.62 11.14 -5.82
N HIS A 109 6.37 10.06 -5.72
CA HIS A 109 5.88 8.71 -5.97
C HIS A 109 4.76 8.33 -4.98
N VAL A 110 5.00 8.49 -3.68
CA VAL A 110 4.01 8.20 -2.63
C VAL A 110 2.77 9.09 -2.78
N ASN A 111 2.94 10.37 -3.11
CA ASN A 111 1.80 11.25 -3.40
C ASN A 111 0.98 10.76 -4.61
N GLY A 112 1.65 10.25 -5.66
CA GLY A 112 0.99 9.64 -6.80
C GLY A 112 0.18 8.39 -6.42
N GLU A 113 0.74 7.52 -5.56
CA GLU A 113 0.03 6.36 -5.02
C GLU A 113 -1.18 6.76 -4.17
N ILE A 114 -1.03 7.78 -3.32
CA ILE A 114 -2.14 8.32 -2.51
C ILE A 114 -3.28 8.81 -3.42
N GLU A 115 -2.97 9.59 -4.47
CA GLU A 115 -4.00 10.09 -5.39
C GLU A 115 -4.65 8.95 -6.21
N ALA A 116 -3.87 7.94 -6.62
CA ALA A 116 -4.41 6.76 -7.28
C ALA A 116 -5.37 5.99 -6.37
N LEU A 117 -5.00 5.77 -5.10
CA LEU A 117 -5.85 5.10 -4.11
C LEU A 117 -7.10 5.93 -3.76
N LYS A 118 -6.99 7.26 -3.67
CA LYS A 118 -8.15 8.15 -3.48
C LYS A 118 -9.13 8.04 -4.65
N ASN A 119 -8.63 8.05 -5.88
CA ASN A 119 -9.47 7.88 -7.08
C ASN A 119 -10.13 6.49 -7.10
N GLN A 120 -9.39 5.44 -6.73
CA GLN A 120 -9.96 4.10 -6.61
C GLN A 120 -11.06 4.05 -5.55
N ARG A 121 -10.84 4.68 -4.39
CA ARG A 121 -11.83 4.77 -3.31
C ARG A 121 -13.09 5.49 -3.77
N ALA A 122 -12.94 6.66 -4.41
CA ALA A 122 -14.07 7.42 -4.94
C ALA A 122 -14.87 6.64 -6.00
N ASN A 123 -14.17 5.90 -6.88
CA ASN A 123 -14.83 5.04 -7.87
C ASN A 123 -15.60 3.90 -7.21
N LEU A 124 -15.04 3.27 -6.17
CA LEU A 124 -15.72 2.22 -5.41
C LEU A 124 -16.91 2.77 -4.63
N GLU A 125 -16.77 3.93 -3.98
CA GLU A 125 -17.88 4.62 -3.29
C GLU A 125 -19.03 4.91 -4.28
N ASN A 126 -18.72 5.45 -5.46
CA ASN A 126 -19.73 5.69 -6.51
C ASN A 126 -20.38 4.38 -7.00
N ALA A 127 -19.61 3.30 -7.16
CA ALA A 127 -20.14 2.00 -7.56
C ALA A 127 -21.07 1.41 -6.49
N VAL A 128 -20.71 1.56 -5.20
CA VAL A 128 -21.55 1.15 -4.07
C VAL A 128 -22.85 1.95 -4.06
N THR A 129 -22.78 3.28 -4.12
CA THR A 129 -23.98 4.13 -4.14
C THR A 129 -24.88 3.82 -5.33
N SER A 130 -24.32 3.60 -6.52
CA SER A 130 -25.11 3.20 -7.69
C SER A 130 -25.76 1.83 -7.52
N ALA A 131 -25.08 0.87 -6.88
CA ALA A 131 -25.64 -0.46 -6.61
C ALA A 131 -26.74 -0.41 -5.54
N GLU A 132 -26.56 0.41 -4.51
CA GLU A 132 -27.58 0.68 -3.48
C GLU A 132 -28.83 1.31 -4.11
N GLU A 133 -28.66 2.35 -4.94
CA GLU A 133 -29.78 3.00 -5.61
C GLU A 133 -30.53 2.03 -6.54
N GLN A 134 -29.82 1.23 -7.33
CA GLN A 134 -30.44 0.20 -8.17
C GLN A 134 -31.17 -0.86 -7.33
N GLY A 135 -30.59 -1.26 -6.20
CA GLY A 135 -31.21 -2.18 -5.25
C GLY A 135 -32.50 -1.63 -4.67
N ASP A 136 -32.48 -0.38 -4.21
CA ASP A 136 -33.64 0.31 -3.65
C ASP A 136 -34.75 0.48 -4.69
N GLN A 137 -34.41 0.84 -5.93
CA GLN A 137 -35.37 0.90 -7.03
C GLN A 137 -35.98 -0.46 -7.34
N ALA A 138 -35.19 -1.54 -7.35
CA ALA A 138 -35.69 -2.89 -7.57
C ALA A 138 -36.64 -3.34 -6.46
N VAL A 139 -36.32 -3.06 -5.20
CA VAL A 139 -37.17 -3.34 -4.04
C VAL A 139 -38.48 -2.54 -4.12
N GLN A 140 -38.40 -1.25 -4.45
CA GLN A 140 -39.57 -0.40 -4.57
C GLN A 140 -40.50 -0.85 -5.72
N SER A 141 -39.91 -1.23 -6.86
CA SER A 141 -40.67 -1.80 -7.98
C SER A 141 -41.36 -3.11 -7.59
N ALA A 142 -40.63 -4.04 -6.97
CA ALA A 142 -41.19 -5.29 -6.48
C ALA A 142 -42.34 -5.05 -5.50
N LYS A 143 -42.17 -4.13 -4.54
CA LYS A 143 -43.21 -3.74 -3.59
C LYS A 143 -44.46 -3.18 -4.29
N SER A 144 -44.29 -2.34 -5.30
CA SER A 144 -45.40 -1.84 -6.11
C SER A 144 -46.14 -2.99 -6.80
N THR A 145 -45.42 -3.92 -7.44
CA THR A 145 -46.06 -5.06 -8.10
C THR A 145 -46.82 -5.97 -7.13
N VAL A 146 -46.29 -6.15 -5.91
CA VAL A 146 -47.00 -6.89 -4.86
C VAL A 146 -48.28 -6.18 -4.47
N GLN A 147 -48.24 -4.86 -4.28
CA GLN A 147 -49.43 -4.08 -3.97
C GLN A 147 -50.49 -4.20 -5.08
N ASP A 148 -50.09 -4.04 -6.34
CA ASP A 148 -50.99 -4.15 -7.49
C ASP A 148 -51.67 -5.54 -7.55
N LEU A 149 -50.90 -6.60 -7.28
CA LEU A 149 -51.42 -7.97 -7.23
C LEU A 149 -52.36 -8.20 -6.04
N GLU A 150 -52.07 -7.63 -4.87
CA GLU A 150 -52.96 -7.68 -3.71
C GLU A 150 -54.28 -6.98 -3.97
N GLU A 151 -54.25 -5.82 -4.64
CA GLU A 151 -55.43 -5.07 -5.05
C GLU A 151 -56.25 -5.84 -6.08
N ALA A 152 -55.60 -6.41 -7.11
CA ALA A 152 -56.24 -7.25 -8.11
C ALA A 152 -56.89 -8.49 -7.48
N LEU A 153 -56.19 -9.15 -6.54
CA LEU A 153 -56.72 -10.29 -5.79
C LEU A 153 -57.96 -9.90 -4.97
N LYS A 154 -57.91 -8.74 -4.29
CA LYS A 154 -59.03 -8.22 -3.51
C LYS A 154 -60.22 -7.92 -4.41
N GLN A 155 -59.99 -7.35 -5.59
CA GLN A 155 -61.05 -7.10 -6.56
C GLN A 155 -61.67 -8.40 -7.08
N ALA A 156 -60.86 -9.36 -7.51
CA ALA A 156 -61.34 -10.67 -7.97
C ALA A 156 -62.16 -11.41 -6.90
N LYS A 157 -61.77 -11.30 -5.62
CA LYS A 157 -62.57 -11.85 -4.50
C LYS A 157 -63.94 -11.19 -4.37
N ARG A 158 -64.02 -9.86 -4.54
CA ARG A 158 -65.31 -9.14 -4.53
C ARG A 158 -66.18 -9.55 -5.71
N ASP A 159 -65.59 -9.64 -6.90
CA ASP A 159 -66.29 -10.03 -8.11
C ASP A 159 -66.85 -11.45 -7.98
N MET A 160 -66.05 -12.37 -7.44
CA MET A 160 -66.50 -13.74 -7.14
C MET A 160 -67.68 -13.77 -6.17
N ALA A 161 -67.61 -13.00 -5.08
CA ALA A 161 -68.70 -12.91 -4.11
C ALA A 161 -69.99 -12.34 -4.73
N THR A 162 -69.87 -11.34 -5.60
CA THR A 162 -71.01 -10.78 -6.36
C THR A 162 -71.60 -11.83 -7.29
N LYS A 163 -70.77 -12.56 -8.05
CA LYS A 163 -71.24 -13.64 -8.93
C LYS A 163 -71.94 -14.76 -8.16
N MET A 164 -71.40 -15.17 -7.00
CA MET A 164 -72.07 -16.15 -6.14
C MET A 164 -73.47 -15.70 -5.72
N ARG A 165 -73.65 -14.40 -5.39
CA ARG A 165 -74.96 -13.85 -5.05
C ARG A 165 -75.91 -13.89 -6.26
N GLU A 166 -75.47 -13.43 -7.42
CA GLU A 166 -76.25 -13.46 -8.66
C GLU A 166 -76.67 -14.89 -9.03
N TYR A 167 -75.77 -15.87 -8.89
CA TYR A 167 -76.08 -17.29 -9.12
C TYR A 167 -77.11 -17.83 -8.13
N GLN A 168 -77.04 -17.44 -6.85
CA GLN A 168 -78.02 -17.85 -5.84
C GLN A 168 -79.40 -17.25 -6.14
N GLU A 169 -79.47 -15.99 -6.55
CA GLU A 169 -80.71 -15.34 -6.96
C GLU A 169 -81.33 -16.04 -8.19
N LEU A 170 -80.51 -16.36 -9.19
CA LEU A 170 -80.96 -17.09 -10.37
C LEU A 170 -81.44 -18.51 -10.03
N MET A 171 -80.77 -19.20 -9.11
CA MET A 171 -81.20 -20.50 -8.60
C MET A 171 -82.56 -20.40 -7.91
N ASN A 172 -82.75 -19.38 -7.06
CA ASN A 172 -84.03 -19.16 -6.37
C ASN A 172 -85.17 -18.91 -7.38
N LEU A 173 -84.92 -18.12 -8.42
CA LEU A 173 -85.88 -17.91 -9.51
C LEU A 173 -86.21 -19.21 -10.25
N LYS A 174 -85.19 -20.04 -10.55
CA LYS A 174 -85.39 -21.34 -11.19
C LYS A 174 -86.27 -22.25 -10.34
N LEU A 175 -86.04 -22.30 -9.02
CA LEU A 175 -86.87 -23.08 -8.09
C LEU A 175 -88.31 -22.57 -8.03
N ALA A 176 -88.52 -21.25 -8.04
CA ALA A 176 -89.87 -20.67 -8.11
C ALA A 176 -90.59 -21.08 -9.41
N LEU A 177 -89.90 -21.01 -10.55
CA LEU A 177 -90.44 -21.45 -11.84
C LEU A 177 -90.75 -22.95 -11.88
N ASP A 178 -89.92 -23.81 -11.28
CA ASP A 178 -90.22 -25.24 -11.18
C ASP A 178 -91.52 -25.49 -10.39
N ILE A 179 -91.73 -24.72 -9.30
CA ILE A 179 -92.96 -24.79 -8.51
C ILE A 179 -94.15 -24.33 -9.36
N GLU A 180 -94.03 -23.22 -10.09
CA GLU A 180 -95.08 -22.74 -11.02
C GLU A 180 -95.41 -23.77 -12.11
N ILE A 181 -94.40 -24.39 -12.72
CA ILE A 181 -94.62 -25.44 -13.73
C ILE A 181 -95.34 -26.64 -13.10
N ALA A 182 -94.96 -27.04 -11.89
CA ALA A 182 -95.61 -28.14 -11.17
C ALA A 182 -97.07 -27.81 -10.81
N THR A 183 -97.38 -26.58 -10.40
CA THR A 183 -98.76 -26.16 -10.12
C THR A 183 -99.59 -26.07 -11.40
N TYR A 184 -99.04 -25.51 -12.49
CA TYR A 184 -99.71 -25.48 -13.80
C TYR A 184 -100.01 -26.90 -14.29
N ARG A 185 -99.07 -27.84 -14.20
CA ARG A 185 -99.31 -29.25 -14.55
C ARG A 185 -100.45 -29.86 -13.74
N LYS A 186 -100.48 -29.64 -12.42
CA LYS A 186 -101.55 -30.15 -11.54
C LYS A 186 -102.93 -29.58 -11.88
N LEU A 187 -103.01 -28.29 -12.22
CA LEU A 187 -104.25 -27.64 -12.65
C LEU A 187 -104.75 -28.25 -13.98
N LEU A 188 -103.86 -28.43 -14.95
CA LEU A 188 -104.19 -29.07 -16.24
C LEU A 188 -104.66 -30.51 -16.06
N GLU A 189 -103.97 -31.32 -15.23
CA GLU A 189 -104.41 -32.69 -14.92
C GLU A 189 -105.82 -32.71 -14.30
N GLY A 190 -106.15 -31.73 -13.45
CA GLY A 190 -107.50 -31.58 -12.89
C GLY A 190 -108.58 -31.26 -13.94
N GLU A 191 -108.23 -30.39 -14.91
CA GLU A 191 -109.10 -30.05 -16.04
C GLU A 191 -109.30 -31.25 -16.99
N GLU A 192 -108.22 -31.95 -17.35
CA GLU A 192 -108.26 -33.16 -18.18
C GLU A 192 -109.14 -34.23 -17.54
N ASN A 193 -109.00 -34.46 -16.23
CA ASN A 193 -109.85 -35.41 -15.49
C ASN A 193 -111.33 -35.01 -15.53
N ARG A 194 -111.67 -33.71 -15.45
CA ARG A 194 -113.06 -33.25 -15.56
C ARG A 194 -113.61 -33.43 -16.98
N MET A 195 -112.82 -33.12 -18.00
CA MET A 195 -113.23 -33.35 -19.39
C MET A 195 -113.43 -34.83 -19.68
N VAL A 196 -112.51 -35.71 -19.23
CA VAL A 196 -112.66 -37.17 -19.35
C VAL A 196 -113.91 -37.68 -18.63
N ALA A 197 -114.26 -37.12 -17.48
CA ALA A 197 -115.48 -37.47 -16.75
C ALA A 197 -116.79 -37.00 -17.42
N GLN A 198 -116.75 -35.96 -18.28
CA GLN A 198 -117.91 -35.45 -19.02
C GLN A 198 -118.08 -36.08 -20.41
N VAL A 199 -117.11 -36.84 -20.90
CA VAL A 199 -117.16 -37.49 -22.20
C VAL A 199 -117.82 -38.88 -22.08
N PRO A 200 -118.85 -39.21 -22.90
CA PRO A 200 -119.47 -40.53 -22.89
C PRO A 200 -118.43 -41.64 -23.13
N PRO A 201 -118.53 -42.80 -22.45
CA PRO A 201 -117.48 -43.84 -22.44
C PRO A 201 -117.09 -44.39 -23.82
N GLN A 202 -117.90 -44.17 -24.85
CA GLN A 202 -117.62 -44.57 -26.23
C GLN A 202 -116.56 -43.68 -26.93
N GLN A 203 -116.39 -42.42 -26.51
CA GLN A 203 -115.48 -41.46 -27.16
C GLN A 203 -114.09 -41.38 -26.49
N VAL A 204 -114.01 -41.73 -25.19
CA VAL A 204 -112.74 -41.78 -24.41
C VAL A 204 -111.76 -42.81 -24.98
N ASN A 205 -112.27 -43.95 -25.49
CA ASN A 205 -111.45 -45.01 -26.09
C ASN A 205 -110.78 -44.59 -27.41
N ALA A 206 -111.37 -43.66 -28.17
CA ALA A 206 -110.77 -43.14 -29.40
C ALA A 206 -109.65 -42.12 -29.09
N ILE A 207 -109.83 -41.30 -28.04
CA ILE A 207 -108.86 -40.29 -27.61
C ILE A 207 -107.59 -40.95 -27.05
N ASN A 208 -107.74 -41.99 -26.20
CA ASN A 208 -106.59 -42.72 -25.65
C ASN A 208 -105.77 -43.45 -26.72
N LYS A 209 -106.41 -43.96 -27.79
CA LYS A 209 -105.70 -44.53 -28.96
C LYS A 209 -104.90 -43.49 -29.73
N LEU A 210 -105.38 -42.26 -29.83
CA LEU A 210 -104.70 -41.17 -30.52
C LEU A 210 -103.54 -40.59 -29.69
N ALA A 211 -103.74 -40.43 -28.37
CA ALA A 211 -102.71 -39.95 -27.44
C ALA A 211 -101.50 -40.92 -27.34
N GLY A 212 -101.76 -42.24 -27.39
CA GLY A 212 -100.70 -43.26 -27.44
C GLY A 212 -99.86 -43.23 -28.72
N LEU A 213 -100.38 -42.66 -29.81
CA LEU A 213 -99.66 -42.51 -31.08
C LEU A 213 -98.75 -41.27 -31.09
N LEU A 214 -99.16 -40.19 -30.42
CA LEU A 214 -98.40 -38.92 -30.35
C LEU A 214 -97.25 -38.95 -29.34
N THR A 215 -97.32 -39.80 -28.30
CA THR A 215 -96.29 -39.93 -27.26
C THR A 215 -95.06 -40.74 -27.68
N GLN A 216 -95.09 -41.45 -28.83
CA GLN A 216 -93.91 -42.12 -29.39
C GLN A 216 -92.88 -41.16 -30.04
N GLY A 217 -93.20 -39.86 -30.15
CA GLY A 217 -92.41 -38.91 -30.94
C GLY A 217 -91.40 -38.02 -30.21
N ILE A 218 -91.29 -38.08 -28.87
CA ILE A 218 -90.37 -37.19 -28.13
C ILE A 218 -89.54 -37.98 -27.11
N THR A 219 -88.57 -38.74 -27.61
CA THR A 219 -87.40 -39.14 -26.82
C THR A 219 -86.29 -38.11 -27.04
N LEU A 220 -86.22 -37.11 -26.15
CA LEU A 220 -85.04 -36.25 -26.05
C LEU A 220 -83.90 -37.06 -25.41
N PRO A 221 -82.69 -37.10 -25.99
CA PRO A 221 -81.59 -37.86 -25.43
C PRO A 221 -81.03 -37.17 -24.18
N SER A 222 -81.09 -37.90 -23.06
CA SER A 222 -80.36 -37.63 -21.82
C SER A 222 -78.86 -37.81 -22.06
N HIS A 223 -78.18 -36.79 -22.58
CA HIS A 223 -76.72 -36.72 -22.45
C HIS A 223 -76.41 -36.20 -21.03
N ILE A 224 -76.33 -37.13 -20.08
CA ILE A 224 -75.51 -36.93 -18.88
C ILE A 224 -74.32 -37.83 -19.09
N GLY A 225 -73.43 -37.38 -19.98
CA GLY A 225 -72.05 -37.84 -19.98
C GLY A 225 -71.41 -37.26 -18.73
N ALA A 226 -71.35 -38.07 -17.68
CA ALA A 226 -70.48 -37.84 -16.55
C ALA A 226 -69.02 -37.95 -17.04
N ALA A 227 -68.54 -36.91 -17.73
CA ALA A 227 -67.12 -36.66 -17.87
C ALA A 227 -66.64 -36.19 -16.50
N GLY A 228 -66.16 -37.15 -15.71
CA GLY A 228 -65.35 -36.85 -14.55
C GLY A 228 -64.25 -35.88 -14.99
N ILE A 229 -64.35 -34.65 -14.51
CA ILE A 229 -63.22 -33.73 -14.50
C ILE A 229 -62.20 -34.41 -13.61
N SER A 230 -61.24 -35.09 -14.24
CA SER A 230 -60.01 -35.49 -13.58
C SER A 230 -59.37 -34.20 -13.10
N VAL A 231 -59.49 -33.95 -11.80
CA VAL A 231 -58.63 -33.02 -11.09
C VAL A 231 -57.22 -33.57 -11.25
N SER A 232 -56.50 -33.09 -12.25
CA SER A 232 -55.06 -33.24 -12.31
C SER A 232 -54.51 -32.47 -11.11
N ASN A 233 -54.29 -33.20 -10.03
CA ASN A 233 -53.39 -32.78 -8.97
C ASN A 233 -52.09 -32.38 -9.67
N ASN A 234 -51.80 -31.09 -9.61
CA ASN A 234 -50.57 -30.51 -10.09
C ASN A 234 -49.46 -30.98 -9.15
N SER A 235 -49.00 -32.22 -9.32
CA SER A 235 -47.76 -32.70 -8.70
C SER A 235 -46.64 -31.88 -9.30
N SER A 236 -46.16 -30.93 -8.50
CA SER A 236 -44.87 -30.24 -8.60
C SER A 236 -43.98 -30.77 -9.73
N LEU A 237 -44.11 -30.17 -10.92
CA LEU A 237 -43.09 -30.24 -11.95
C LEU A 237 -41.82 -29.64 -11.35
N LYS A 238 -40.96 -30.50 -10.81
CA LYS A 238 -39.63 -30.12 -10.35
C LYS A 238 -38.85 -29.69 -11.59
N ARG A 239 -38.76 -28.38 -11.80
CA ARG A 239 -37.97 -27.81 -12.88
C ARG A 239 -36.49 -27.99 -12.52
N PRO A 240 -35.67 -28.61 -13.39
CA PRO A 240 -34.25 -28.73 -13.14
C PRO A 240 -33.64 -27.32 -13.10
N LEU A 241 -33.00 -26.99 -11.98
CA LEU A 241 -32.27 -25.75 -11.79
C LEU A 241 -30.85 -25.94 -12.30
N MET A 242 -30.51 -25.22 -13.37
CA MET A 242 -29.15 -25.17 -13.91
C MET A 242 -28.43 -23.97 -13.29
N ILE A 243 -27.43 -24.25 -12.46
CA ILE A 243 -26.60 -23.21 -11.86
C ILE A 243 -25.33 -23.10 -12.69
N LYS A 244 -25.13 -21.93 -13.30
CA LYS A 244 -23.90 -21.56 -13.99
C LYS A 244 -23.04 -20.71 -13.07
N THR A 245 -21.84 -21.17 -12.78
CA THR A 245 -20.84 -20.37 -12.06
C THR A 245 -19.85 -19.85 -13.08
N ILE A 246 -19.74 -18.53 -13.17
CA ILE A 246 -18.84 -17.82 -14.09
C ILE A 246 -17.80 -17.09 -13.24
N GLU A 247 -16.53 -17.44 -13.43
CA GLU A 247 -15.42 -16.75 -12.80
C GLU A 247 -14.86 -15.70 -13.76
N THR A 248 -14.85 -14.43 -13.34
CA THR A 248 -14.32 -13.32 -14.13
C THR A 248 -13.13 -12.69 -13.42
N LYS A 249 -12.04 -12.48 -14.16
CA LYS A 249 -10.88 -11.70 -13.71
C LYS A 249 -10.62 -10.60 -14.74
N ASP A 250 -10.51 -9.35 -14.27
CA ASP A 250 -10.28 -8.16 -15.11
C ASP A 250 -11.31 -7.98 -16.25
N GLY A 251 -12.57 -8.34 -15.99
CA GLY A 251 -13.68 -8.20 -16.96
C GLY A 251 -13.71 -9.27 -18.06
N LYS A 252 -12.83 -10.27 -18.02
CA LYS A 252 -12.82 -11.40 -18.95
C LYS A 252 -13.18 -12.71 -18.23
N VAL A 253 -14.09 -13.49 -18.82
CA VAL A 253 -14.50 -14.80 -18.29
C VAL A 253 -13.33 -15.77 -18.44
N ILE A 254 -12.87 -16.34 -17.31
CA ILE A 254 -11.74 -17.26 -17.24
C ILE A 254 -12.16 -18.72 -17.02
N SER A 255 -13.34 -18.97 -16.46
CA SER A 255 -13.90 -20.32 -16.34
C SER A 255 -15.44 -20.29 -16.29
N GLU A 256 -16.10 -21.27 -16.94
CA GLU A 256 -17.54 -21.49 -16.88
C GLU A 256 -17.81 -22.96 -16.52
N ALA A 257 -18.50 -23.20 -15.41
CA ALA A 257 -18.93 -24.53 -14.99
C ALA A 257 -20.45 -24.55 -14.83
N SER A 258 -21.09 -25.56 -15.43
CA SER A 258 -22.54 -25.80 -15.32
C SER A 258 -22.79 -27.03 -14.45
N HIS A 259 -23.50 -26.86 -13.34
CA HIS A 259 -23.94 -27.97 -12.49
C HIS A 259 -25.48 -28.04 -12.49
N SER A 260 -26.02 -29.21 -12.84
CA SER A 260 -27.46 -29.47 -12.80
C SER A 260 -27.76 -30.21 -11.51
N SER A 261 -28.56 -29.61 -10.63
CA SER A 261 -29.01 -30.27 -9.40
C SER A 261 -30.52 -30.50 -9.49
N GLU A 262 -30.91 -31.78 -9.50
CA GLU A 262 -32.30 -32.18 -9.28
C GLU A 262 -32.56 -32.21 -7.76
N LYS A 263 -33.51 -31.39 -7.32
CA LYS A 263 -34.03 -31.41 -5.94
C LYS A 263 -35.16 -32.41 -5.80
#